data_AF-A0A7V9H713-F1
#
_entry.id   AF-A0A7V9H713-F1
#
_cell.length_a   1.000
_cell.length_b   1.000
_cell.length_c   1.000
_cell.angle_alpha   90.00
_cell.angle_beta   90.00
_cell.angle_gamma   90.00
#
_symmetry.space_group_name_H-M   'P 1'
#
loop_
_entity.id
_entity.type
_entity.pdbx_description
1 polymer ?
#
loop_
_entity_poly.entity_id
_entity_poly.type
_entity_poly.pdbx_seq_one_letter_code
_entity_poly.pdbx_strand_id
1 'polypeptide(L)'
;MERLNITLADEQAEKLLRLSARMHIQPGTVARALLSSALDDADVDARNVVELLDGMPGAFDRAQLGLRQVKSGETVALEDL
;
A
#
# COMPACT_ATOMS: atom_id res chain seq x y z
N MET A 1 0.10 -16.45 15.58
CA MET A 1 -1.16 -15.70 15.44
C MET A 1 -1.21 -14.66 16.55
N GLU A 2 -1.18 -13.39 16.19
CA GLU A 2 -1.31 -12.29 17.13
C GLU A 2 -2.79 -11.94 17.30
N ARG A 3 -3.23 -11.62 18.52
CA ARG A 3 -4.62 -11.22 18.80
C ARG A 3 -4.66 -9.72 19.00
N LEU A 4 -5.42 -9.04 18.15
CA LEU A 4 -5.66 -7.61 18.23
C LEU A 4 -7.11 -7.36 18.63
N ASN A 5 -7.32 -6.59 19.72
CA ASN A 5 -8.63 -6.08 20.09
C ASN A 5 -8.78 -4.69 19.49
N ILE A 6 -9.84 -4.49 18.71
CA ILE A 6 -10.11 -3.22 18.04
C ILE A 6 -11.41 -2.66 18.60
N THR A 7 -11.36 -1.42 19.06
CA THR A 7 -12.54 -0.64 19.42
C THR A 7 -12.89 0.27 18.26
N LEU A 8 -14.12 0.15 17.76
CA LEU A 8 -14.64 1.02 16.71
C LEU A 8 -15.44 2.16 17.37
N ALA A 9 -15.38 3.34 16.77
CA ALA A 9 -16.34 4.39 17.09
C ALA A 9 -17.74 3.99 16.60
N ASP A 10 -18.76 4.59 17.23
CA ASP A 10 -20.16 4.15 17.11
C ASP A 10 -20.65 4.11 15.65
N GLU A 11 -20.29 5.11 14.85
CA GLU A 11 -20.67 5.19 13.44
C GLU A 11 -20.08 4.03 12.61
N GLN A 12 -18.81 3.69 12.83
CA GLN A 12 -18.13 2.61 12.12
C GLN A 12 -18.63 1.23 12.59
N ALA A 13 -18.93 1.10 13.89
CA ALA A 13 -19.55 -0.11 14.45
C ALA A 13 -20.92 -0.37 13.84
N GLU A 14 -21.77 0.65 13.74
CA GLU A 14 -23.07 0.52 13.07
C GLU A 14 -22.94 0.15 11.60
N LYS A 15 -22.00 0.78 10.89
CA LYS A 15 -21.76 0.48 9.48
C LYS A 15 -21.33 -0.98 9.29
N LEU A 16 -20.45 -1.48 10.16
CA LEU A 16 -20.03 -2.88 10.16
C LEU A 16 -21.22 -3.82 10.43
N LEU A 17 -22.06 -3.50 11.41
CA LEU A 17 -23.25 -4.30 11.75
C LEU A 17 -24.24 -4.37 10.58
N ARG A 18 -24.50 -3.24 9.91
CA ARG A 18 -25.36 -3.19 8.71
C ARG A 18 -24.80 -4.04 7.58
N LEU A 19 -23.49 -3.96 7.33
CA LEU A 19 -22.81 -4.76 6.31
C LEU A 19 -22.87 -6.26 6.63
N SER A 20 -22.58 -6.64 7.87
CA SER A 20 -22.62 -8.04 8.30
C SER A 20 -24.03 -8.63 8.23
N ALA A 21 -25.05 -7.85 8.60
CA ALA A 21 -26.44 -8.27 8.52
C ALA A 21 -26.87 -8.52 7.07
N ARG A 22 -26.52 -7.62 6.14
CA ARG A 22 -26.84 -7.77 4.71
C ARG A 22 -26.16 -8.99 4.07
N MET A 23 -24.99 -9.37 4.57
CA MET A 23 -24.22 -10.49 4.06
C MET A 23 -24.51 -11.81 4.78
N HIS A 24 -25.30 -11.79 5.87
CA HIS A 24 -25.52 -12.92 6.77
C HIS A 24 -24.22 -13.55 7.33
N ILE A 25 -23.20 -12.71 7.58
CA ILE A 25 -21.90 -13.14 8.09
C ILE A 25 -21.66 -12.51 9.47
N GLN A 26 -20.85 -13.14 10.32
CA GLN A 26 -20.46 -12.57 11.61
C GLN A 26 -19.67 -11.25 11.43
N PRO A 27 -19.93 -10.21 12.25
CA PRO A 27 -19.23 -8.92 12.15
C PRO A 27 -17.70 -9.04 12.22
N GLY A 28 -17.18 -9.95 13.06
CA GLY A 28 -15.74 -10.20 13.17
C GLY A 28 -15.10 -10.73 11.89
N THR A 29 -15.83 -11.55 11.13
CA THR A 29 -15.35 -12.08 9.84
C THR A 29 -15.31 -10.99 8.78
N VAL A 30 -16.34 -10.14 8.73
CA VAL A 30 -16.37 -8.98 7.83
C VAL A 30 -15.27 -7.99 8.19
N ALA A 31 -15.08 -7.69 9.48
CA ALA A 31 -14.02 -6.81 9.96
C ALA A 31 -12.62 -7.32 9.58
N ARG A 32 -12.38 -8.62 9.74
CA ARG A 32 -11.12 -9.24 9.33
C ARG A 32 -10.88 -9.11 7.82
N ALA A 33 -11.88 -9.38 7.00
CA ALA A 33 -11.75 -9.28 5.54
C ALA A 33 -11.50 -7.84 5.10
N LEU A 34 -12.22 -6.87 5.68
CA LEU A 34 -12.00 -5.44 5.42
C LEU A 34 -10.62 -4.98 5.86
N LEU A 35 -10.13 -5.43 7.02
CA LEU A 35 -8.79 -5.10 7.49
C LEU A 35 -7.71 -5.69 6.57
N SER A 36 -7.87 -6.95 6.13
CA SER A 36 -6.94 -7.56 5.16
C SER A 36 -6.88 -6.75 3.87
N SER A 37 -8.04 -6.44 3.28
CA SER A 37 -8.11 -5.65 2.05
C SER A 37 -7.51 -4.25 2.20
N ALA A 38 -7.74 -3.59 3.34
CA ALA A 38 -7.17 -2.27 3.59
C ALA A 38 -5.64 -2.30 3.76
N LEU A 39 -5.11 -3.38 4.33
CA LEU A 39 -3.66 -3.60 4.42
C LEU A 39 -3.05 -3.87 3.05
N ASP A 40 -3.73 -4.67 2.22
CA ASP A 40 -3.31 -4.95 0.83
C ASP A 40 -3.34 -3.66 -0.02
N ASP A 41 -4.36 -2.81 0.15
CA ASP A 41 -4.49 -1.53 -0.56
C ASP A 41 -3.45 -0.49 -0.09
N ALA A 42 -3.10 -0.50 1.20
CA ALA A 42 -2.07 0.39 1.75
C ALA A 42 -0.66 0.07 1.21
N ASP A 43 -0.42 -1.17 0.78
CA ASP A 43 0.85 -1.62 0.19
C ASP A 43 1.05 -1.13 -1.26
N VAL A 44 -0.02 -0.66 -1.93
CA VAL A 44 -0.02 -0.38 -3.38
C VAL A 44 -0.27 1.10 -3.73
N ASP A 45 -0.17 2.03 -2.79
CA ASP A 45 -0.45 3.44 -3.10
C ASP A 45 0.76 4.12 -3.79
N ALA A 46 0.68 4.27 -5.12
CA ALA A 46 1.64 5.02 -5.96
C ALA A 46 1.84 6.49 -5.51
N ARG A 47 0.96 7.02 -4.63
CA ARG A 47 1.15 8.30 -3.94
C ARG A 47 2.31 8.28 -2.95
N ASN A 48 2.64 7.13 -2.37
CA ASN A 48 3.82 6.95 -1.51
C ASN A 48 5.11 6.88 -2.30
N VAL A 49 5.09 6.54 -3.60
CA VAL A 49 6.32 6.50 -4.42
C VAL A 49 6.89 7.90 -4.59
N VAL A 50 6.05 8.92 -4.75
CA VAL A 50 6.49 10.31 -4.85
C VAL A 50 7.07 10.79 -3.51
N GLU A 51 6.38 10.55 -2.40
CA GLU A 51 6.86 10.93 -1.06
C GLU A 51 8.13 10.17 -0.65
N LEU A 52 8.25 8.89 -1.05
CA LEU A 52 9.44 8.06 -0.87
C LEU A 52 10.64 8.57 -1.68
N LEU A 53 10.41 8.99 -2.94
CA LEU A 53 11.46 9.55 -3.79
C LEU A 53 11.86 10.95 -3.34
N ASP A 54 10.92 11.77 -2.88
CA ASP A 54 11.18 13.10 -2.31
C ASP A 54 11.90 13.02 -0.95
N GLY A 55 11.70 11.94 -0.20
CA GLY A 55 12.42 11.64 1.04
C GLY A 55 13.85 11.12 0.85
N MET A 56 14.27 10.81 -0.38
CA MET A 56 15.63 10.37 -0.70
C MET A 56 16.45 11.53 -1.29
N PRO A 57 17.40 12.12 -0.53
CA PRO A 57 18.21 13.22 -1.04
C PRO A 57 18.88 12.85 -2.38
N GLY A 58 18.63 13.67 -3.41
CA GLY A 58 19.19 13.48 -4.74
C GLY A 58 18.61 12.32 -5.55
N ALA A 59 17.48 11.72 -5.16
CA ALA A 59 16.83 10.68 -5.96
C ALA A 59 16.42 11.19 -7.35
N PHE A 60 15.92 12.43 -7.43
CA PHE A 60 15.60 13.07 -8.70
C PHE A 60 16.85 13.24 -9.58
N ASP A 61 17.96 13.73 -9.03
CA ASP A 61 19.21 13.91 -9.78
C ASP A 61 19.82 12.58 -10.25
N ARG A 62 19.73 11.55 -9.43
CA ARG A 62 20.15 10.18 -9.77
C ARG A 62 19.26 9.58 -10.86
N ALA A 63 17.95 9.77 -10.79
CA ALA A 63 17.02 9.34 -11.83
C ALA A 63 17.32 10.04 -13.17
N GLN A 64 17.58 11.36 -13.14
CA GLN A 64 18.01 12.10 -14.32
C GLN A 64 19.37 11.65 -14.86
N LEU A 65 20.31 11.28 -13.97
CA LEU A 65 21.61 10.73 -14.38
C LEU A 65 21.45 9.39 -15.10
N GLY A 66 20.66 8.48 -14.55
CA GLY A 66 20.35 7.20 -15.20
C GLY A 66 19.72 7.39 -16.58
N LEU A 67 18.80 8.36 -16.70
CA LEU A 67 18.21 8.71 -18.01
C LEU A 67 19.26 9.21 -19.01
N ARG A 68 20.28 9.94 -18.56
CA ARG A 68 21.38 10.39 -19.44
C ARG A 68 22.30 9.22 -19.84
N GLN A 69 22.63 8.33 -18.90
CA GLN A 69 23.48 7.17 -19.16
C GLN A 69 22.84 6.18 -20.15
N VAL A 70 21.53 5.95 -20.02
CA VAL A 70 20.76 5.16 -21.01
C VAL A 70 20.86 5.80 -22.40
N LYS A 71 20.75 7.13 -22.49
CA LYS A 71 20.85 7.84 -23.77
C LYS A 71 22.27 7.85 -24.36
N SER A 72 23.31 7.83 -23.52
CA SER A 72 24.70 7.74 -23.99
C SER A 72 25.15 6.29 -24.22
N GLY A 73 24.32 5.29 -23.92
CA GLY A 73 24.65 3.88 -24.05
C GLY A 73 25.59 3.35 -22.96
N GLU A 74 25.76 4.11 -21.87
CA GLU A 74 26.55 3.74 -20.68
C GLU A 74 25.73 2.84 -19.75
N THR A 75 25.18 1.76 -20.30
CA THR A 75 24.39 0.77 -19.56
C THR A 75 24.87 -0.64 -19.90
N VAL A 76 24.78 -1.56 -18.95
CA VAL A 76 25.01 -2.99 -19.19
C VAL A 76 23.66 -3.69 -19.41
N ALA A 77 23.66 -4.78 -20.18
CA ALA A 77 22.47 -5.60 -20.33
C ALA A 77 22.15 -6.28 -18.99
N LEU A 78 20.87 -6.56 -18.74
CA LEU A 78 20.45 -7.10 -17.43
C LEU A 78 20.97 -8.53 -17.24
N GLU A 79 21.16 -9.26 -18.33
CA GLU A 79 21.80 -10.57 -18.39
C GLU A 79 23.31 -10.55 -18.10
N ASP A 80 23.95 -9.37 -18.14
CA ASP A 80 25.39 -9.18 -17.93
C ASP A 80 25.73 -8.60 -16.53
N LEU A 81 24.73 -8.42 -15.67
CA LEU A 81 24.85 -7.96 -14.27
C LEU A 81 25.16 -9.12 -13.31
#